data_AF-L1NQH2-F1
#
_entry.id   AF-L1NQH2-F1
#
_cell.length_a   1.000
_cell.length_b   1.000
_cell.length_c   1.000
_cell.angle_alpha   90.00
_cell.angle_beta   90.00
_cell.angle_gamma   90.00
#
_symmetry.space_group_name_H-M   'P 1'
#
loop_
_entity.id
_entity.type
_entity.pdbx_description
1 polymer ?
#
loop_
_entity_poly.entity_id
_entity_poly.type
_entity_poly.pdbx_seq_one_letter_code
_entity_poly.pdbx_strand_id
1 'polypeptide(L)'
;MRPIWRQVKRGAASVPSGYRKPHLFSLESTLAGVSSLKRMQTAKAAGFHIILNYIGLSSPELNVCRVEERVRNGGHRIDPGLIRKRFSESLRNLQTAVGYADECFIFDNTWFEPVLQLWISGTHYLKRERPSEWIRPIEQAILARKLIFEDFLPADGH
;
A
#
# COMPACT_ATOMS: atom_id res chain seq x y z
N MET A 1 -1.80 -4.51 -15.41
CA MET A 1 -1.09 -3.85 -14.29
C MET A 1 -0.13 -4.84 -13.65
N ARG A 2 1.17 -4.53 -13.55
CA ARG A 2 2.00 -5.06 -12.46
C ARG A 2 1.99 -3.98 -11.39
N PRO A 3 1.06 -3.99 -10.43
CA PRO A 3 1.24 -3.15 -9.27
C PRO A 3 2.47 -3.71 -8.57
N ILE A 4 3.61 -3.03 -8.61
CA ILE A 4 4.83 -3.51 -7.97
C ILE A 4 4.64 -3.30 -6.47
N TRP A 5 4.22 -4.37 -5.79
CA TRP A 5 4.26 -4.43 -4.33
C TRP A 5 5.66 -4.86 -3.96
N ARG A 6 6.30 -4.05 -3.11
CA ARG A 6 7.51 -4.47 -2.44
C ARG A 6 7.17 -4.69 -0.99
N GLN A 7 6.98 -5.95 -0.60
CA GLN A 7 7.03 -6.32 0.80
C GLN A 7 8.50 -6.49 1.13
N VAL A 8 9.05 -5.68 2.03
CA VAL A 8 10.37 -5.94 2.62
C VAL A 8 10.08 -6.47 4.01
N LYS A 9 10.41 -7.75 4.20
CA LYS A 9 10.30 -8.43 5.49
C LYS A 9 11.62 -8.34 6.26
N ARG A 10 11.59 -7.80 7.47
CA ARG A 10 12.71 -7.85 8.43
C ARG A 10 12.24 -8.65 9.65
N GLY A 11 12.53 -9.95 9.72
CA GLY A 11 12.15 -10.80 10.85
C GLY A 11 13.37 -11.17 11.70
N ALA A 12 13.37 -10.77 12.96
CA ALA A 12 14.11 -11.44 14.02
C ALA A 12 13.10 -12.28 14.81
N ALA A 13 12.89 -13.54 14.41
CA ALA A 13 12.45 -14.53 15.37
C ALA A 13 13.66 -14.82 16.28
N SER A 14 13.45 -14.97 17.59
CA SER A 14 14.51 -15.39 18.51
C SER A 14 15.34 -16.54 17.92
N VAL A 15 16.62 -16.30 17.63
CA VAL A 15 17.56 -17.36 17.23
C VAL A 15 18.67 -17.41 18.28
N PRO A 16 18.68 -18.45 19.14
CA PRO A 16 19.88 -18.84 19.86
C PRO A 16 20.95 -19.30 18.86
N SER A 17 22.17 -18.78 19.01
CA SER A 17 23.47 -19.16 18.43
C SER A 17 23.48 -19.89 17.06
N GLY A 18 23.96 -19.16 16.04
CA GLY A 18 24.32 -19.72 14.72
C GLY A 18 23.72 -18.90 13.58
N TYR A 19 24.47 -17.89 13.12
CA TYR A 19 24.12 -16.92 12.06
C TYR A 19 23.25 -17.51 10.92
N ARG A 20 21.91 -17.39 11.03
CA ARG A 20 20.99 -17.47 9.90
C ARG A 20 20.72 -16.05 9.40
N LYS A 21 21.03 -15.78 8.13
CA LYS A 21 20.70 -14.49 7.49
C LYS A 21 19.18 -14.25 7.60
N PRO A 22 18.74 -13.01 7.89
CA PRO A 22 17.31 -12.69 7.86
C PRO A 22 16.73 -12.99 6.48
N HIS A 23 15.61 -13.72 6.43
CA HIS A 23 14.93 -14.06 5.18
C HIS A 23 14.11 -12.87 4.70
N LEU A 24 14.63 -12.17 3.69
CA LEU A 24 13.92 -11.13 2.96
C LEU A 24 13.11 -11.75 1.82
N PHE A 25 11.83 -11.43 1.73
CA PHE A 25 11.03 -11.76 0.55
C PHE A 25 10.01 -10.67 0.24
N SER A 26 9.66 -10.55 -1.05
CA SER A 26 8.65 -9.65 -1.57
C SER A 26 7.50 -10.42 -2.20
N LEU A 27 6.28 -9.89 -2.07
CA LEU A 27 5.07 -10.47 -2.64
C LEU A 27 4.33 -9.42 -3.48
N GLU A 28 4.11 -9.71 -4.75
CA GLU A 28 3.24 -8.93 -5.64
C GLU A 28 1.79 -9.43 -5.54
N SER A 29 0.82 -8.54 -5.29
CA SER A 29 -0.61 -8.90 -5.26
C SER A 29 -1.49 -7.69 -5.45
N THR A 30 -2.57 -7.75 -6.24
CA THR A 30 -3.52 -6.63 -6.41
C THR A 30 -4.15 -6.05 -5.13
N LEU A 31 -3.95 -6.67 -3.96
CA LEU A 31 -4.61 -6.36 -2.68
C LEU A 31 -6.14 -6.40 -2.75
N ALA A 32 -6.74 -6.87 -3.84
CA ALA A 32 -8.18 -7.06 -3.94
C ALA A 32 -8.66 -8.28 -3.11
N GLY A 33 -7.80 -9.29 -2.95
CA GLY A 33 -8.12 -10.50 -2.20
C GLY A 33 -7.76 -10.43 -0.71
N VAL A 34 -8.60 -11.04 0.14
CA VAL A 34 -8.37 -11.16 1.59
C VAL A 34 -7.11 -11.97 1.95
N SER A 35 -6.60 -12.78 1.02
CA SER A 35 -5.41 -13.61 1.25
C SER A 35 -4.16 -12.76 1.52
N SER A 36 -4.02 -11.60 0.89
CA SER A 36 -2.92 -10.67 1.16
C SER A 36 -2.98 -10.13 2.59
N LEU A 37 -4.17 -9.74 3.06
CA LEU A 37 -4.36 -9.28 4.45
C LEU A 37 -4.04 -10.37 5.46
N LYS A 38 -4.55 -11.60 5.26
CA LYS A 38 -4.24 -12.75 6.12
C LYS A 38 -2.73 -13.03 6.19
N ARG A 39 -2.02 -12.92 5.06
CA ARG A 39 -0.57 -13.09 5.00
C ARG A 39 0.17 -11.98 5.76
N MET A 40 -0.27 -10.72 5.63
CA MET A 40 0.31 -9.60 6.40
C MET A 40 0.08 -9.79 7.90
N GLN A 41 -1.14 -10.16 8.31
CA GLN A 41 -1.45 -10.44 9.71
C GLN A 41 -0.60 -11.59 10.28
N THR A 42 -0.49 -12.70 9.54
CA THR A 42 0.35 -13.85 9.93
C THR A 42 1.83 -13.45 10.03
N ALA A 43 2.32 -12.64 9.09
CA ALA A 43 3.67 -12.13 9.13
C ALA A 43 3.92 -11.22 10.34
N LYS A 44 2.98 -10.33 10.66
CA LYS A 44 3.09 -9.44 11.81
C LYS A 44 3.14 -10.24 13.11
N ALA A 45 2.27 -11.24 13.26
CA ALA A 45 2.25 -12.14 14.41
C ALA A 45 3.54 -12.96 14.56
N ALA A 46 4.20 -13.29 13.44
CA ALA A 46 5.50 -13.98 13.44
C ALA A 46 6.71 -13.04 13.61
N GLY A 47 6.52 -11.78 13.97
CA GLY A 47 7.60 -10.83 14.26
C GLY A 47 8.29 -10.27 13.01
N PHE A 48 7.66 -10.35 11.85
CA PHE A 48 8.18 -9.67 10.66
C PHE A 48 7.86 -8.18 10.71
N HIS A 49 8.87 -7.37 10.43
CA HIS A 49 8.72 -5.99 10.01
C HIS A 49 8.16 -5.96 8.58
N ILE A 50 7.07 -5.24 8.37
CA ILE A 50 6.32 -5.22 7.11
C ILE A 50 6.42 -3.83 6.48
N ILE A 51 7.08 -3.74 5.33
CA ILE A 51 7.00 -2.56 4.47
C ILE A 51 5.89 -2.76 3.43
N LEU A 52 4.96 -1.81 3.34
CA LEU A 52 3.88 -1.77 2.38
C LEU A 52 4.15 -0.68 1.34
N ASN A 53 4.20 -1.05 0.07
CA ASN A 53 4.26 -0.10 -1.04
C ASN A 53 2.97 -0.23 -1.85
N TYR A 54 2.08 0.75 -1.72
CA TYR A 54 0.81 0.82 -2.46
C TYR A 54 0.94 1.76 -3.65
N ILE A 55 0.52 1.30 -4.83
CA ILE A 55 0.51 2.12 -6.05
C ILE A 55 -0.94 2.18 -6.53
N GLY A 56 -1.55 3.36 -6.44
CA GLY A 56 -2.90 3.63 -6.89
C GLY A 56 -2.96 4.49 -8.15
N LEU A 57 -4.19 4.69 -8.62
CA LEU A 57 -4.56 5.56 -9.72
C LEU A 57 -5.78 6.38 -9.30
N SER A 58 -5.98 7.53 -9.94
CA SER A 58 -7.16 8.38 -9.72
C SER A 58 -8.47 7.72 -10.14
N SER A 59 -8.44 6.81 -11.11
CA SER A 59 -9.64 6.15 -11.63
C SER A 59 -9.35 4.72 -12.12
N PRO A 60 -10.30 3.78 -11.97
CA PRO A 60 -10.19 2.44 -12.54
C PRO A 60 -10.26 2.44 -14.08
N GLU A 61 -10.90 3.42 -14.71
CA GLU A 61 -10.99 3.56 -16.17
C GLU A 61 -9.61 3.78 -16.77
N LEU A 62 -8.74 4.54 -16.10
CA LEU A 62 -7.35 4.69 -16.53
C LEU A 62 -6.62 3.35 -16.57
N ASN A 63 -6.90 2.44 -15.63
CA ASN A 63 -6.35 1.09 -15.62
C ASN A 63 -6.91 0.25 -16.77
N VAL A 64 -8.21 0.38 -17.06
CA VAL A 64 -8.84 -0.28 -18.21
C VAL A 64 -8.17 0.17 -19.51
N CYS A 65 -8.06 1.48 -19.74
CA CYS A 65 -7.40 2.04 -20.92
C CYS A 65 -5.96 1.53 -21.07
N ARG A 66 -5.17 1.55 -19.99
CA ARG A 66 -3.79 1.03 -19.99
C ARG A 66 -3.71 -0.47 -20.27
N VAL A 67 -4.70 -1.26 -19.83
CA VAL A 67 -4.78 -2.69 -20.15
C VAL A 67 -5.15 -2.89 -21.62
N GLU A 68 -6.11 -2.15 -22.15
CA GLU A 68 -6.50 -2.22 -23.56
C GLU A 68 -5.36 -1.87 -24.50
N GLU A 69 -4.60 -0.81 -24.21
CA GLU A 69 -3.40 -0.44 -24.97
C GLU A 69 -2.37 -1.57 -24.99
N ARG A 70 -2.13 -2.19 -23.83
CA ARG A 70 -1.23 -3.35 -23.76
C ARG A 70 -1.76 -4.55 -24.54
N VAL A 71 -3.08 -4.80 -24.53
CA VAL A 71 -3.70 -5.88 -25.32
C VAL A 71 -3.52 -5.62 -26.81
N ARG A 72 -3.68 -4.38 -27.27
CA ARG A 72 -3.35 -4.00 -28.67
C ARG A 72 -1.89 -4.28 -29.01
N ASN A 73 -0.99 -4.16 -28.03
CA ASN A 73 0.44 -4.47 -28.16
C ASN A 73 0.78 -5.95 -27.84
N GLY A 74 -0.18 -6.89 -27.92
CA GLY A 74 0.05 -8.32 -27.75
C GLY A 74 0.01 -8.85 -26.30
N GLY A 75 -0.49 -8.05 -25.35
CA GLY A 75 -0.67 -8.46 -23.96
C GLY A 75 -1.94 -9.31 -23.69
N HIS A 76 -2.01 -9.88 -22.49
CA HIS A 76 -3.18 -10.66 -22.06
C HIS A 76 -4.38 -9.76 -21.71
N ARG A 77 -5.56 -10.15 -22.19
CA ARG A 77 -6.82 -9.45 -21.90
C ARG A 77 -7.26 -9.73 -20.47
N ILE A 78 -7.71 -8.69 -19.79
CA ILE A 78 -8.37 -8.80 -18.47
C ILE A 78 -9.74 -8.16 -18.61
N ASP A 79 -10.76 -8.81 -18.04
CA ASP A 79 -12.11 -8.28 -18.02
C ASP A 79 -12.16 -6.89 -17.33
N PRO A 80 -12.72 -5.85 -17.98
CA PRO A 80 -12.85 -4.52 -17.37
C PRO A 80 -13.69 -4.49 -16.09
N GLY A 81 -14.70 -5.35 -15.98
CA GLY A 81 -15.51 -5.50 -14.76
C GLY A 81 -14.66 -6.00 -13.59
N LEU A 82 -13.80 -7.00 -13.83
CA LEU A 82 -12.83 -7.49 -12.87
C LEU A 82 -11.80 -6.43 -12.46
N ILE A 83 -11.33 -5.58 -13.39
CA ILE A 83 -10.43 -4.46 -13.09
C ILE A 83 -11.10 -3.49 -12.11
N ARG A 84 -12.32 -3.04 -12.42
CA ARG A 84 -13.08 -2.12 -11.55
C ARG A 84 -13.36 -2.71 -10.18
N LYS A 85 -13.77 -3.98 -10.13
CA LYS A 85 -13.98 -4.71 -8.88
C LYS A 85 -12.70 -4.71 -8.03
N ARG A 86 -11.58 -5.15 -8.60
CA ARG A 86 -10.29 -5.24 -7.90
C ARG A 86 -9.79 -3.87 -7.44
N PHE A 87 -10.03 -2.81 -8.19
CA PHE A 87 -9.68 -1.45 -7.80
C PHE A 87 -10.42 -1.01 -6.52
N SER A 88 -11.74 -1.23 -6.47
CA SER A 88 -12.54 -0.89 -5.28
C SER A 88 -12.15 -1.74 -4.06
N GLU A 89 -11.90 -3.04 -4.27
CA GLU A 89 -11.47 -3.96 -3.23
C GLU A 89 -10.06 -3.61 -2.71
N SER A 90 -9.13 -3.23 -3.59
CA SER A 90 -7.77 -2.86 -3.21
C SER A 90 -7.74 -1.60 -2.35
N LEU A 91 -8.53 -0.59 -2.67
CA LEU A 91 -8.64 0.64 -1.88
C LEU A 91 -9.23 0.37 -0.49
N ARG A 92 -10.26 -0.49 -0.41
CA ARG A 92 -10.84 -0.89 0.87
C ARG A 92 -9.81 -1.64 1.73
N ASN A 93 -9.14 -2.61 1.13
CA ASN A 93 -8.16 -3.45 1.82
C ASN A 93 -6.90 -2.67 2.19
N LEU A 94 -6.53 -1.61 1.46
CA LEU A 94 -5.43 -0.72 1.82
C LEU A 94 -5.61 -0.15 3.23
N GLN A 95 -6.82 0.28 3.57
CA GLN A 95 -7.09 0.85 4.89
C GLN A 95 -6.80 -0.15 6.02
N THR A 96 -7.06 -1.44 5.80
CA THR A 96 -6.72 -2.52 6.73
C THR A 96 -5.23 -2.86 6.68
N ALA A 97 -4.65 -2.93 5.49
CA ALA A 97 -3.26 -3.30 5.26
C ALA A 97 -2.27 -2.34 5.94
N VAL A 98 -2.59 -1.04 5.97
CA VAL A 98 -1.81 -0.01 6.68
C VAL A 98 -1.67 -0.35 8.16
N GLY A 99 -2.71 -0.93 8.79
CA GLY A 99 -2.67 -1.32 10.21
C GLY A 99 -1.75 -2.51 10.51
N TYR A 100 -1.39 -3.31 9.50
CA TYR A 100 -0.42 -4.40 9.66
C TYR A 100 1.01 -3.99 9.28
N ALA A 101 1.18 -2.86 8.58
CA ALA A 101 2.47 -2.40 8.11
C ALA A 101 3.23 -1.62 9.19
N ASP A 102 4.54 -1.83 9.27
CA ASP A 102 5.45 -1.01 10.08
C ASP A 102 5.80 0.28 9.33
N GLU A 103 5.99 0.17 8.01
CA GLU A 103 6.20 1.28 7.10
C GLU A 103 5.23 1.17 5.92
N CYS A 104 4.59 2.27 5.54
CA CYS A 104 3.68 2.33 4.40
C CYS A 104 4.00 3.52 3.52
N PHE A 105 4.16 3.25 2.22
CA PHE A 105 4.33 4.24 1.16
C PHE A 105 3.15 4.13 0.21
N ILE A 106 2.48 5.25 -0.06
CA ILE A 106 1.33 5.31 -0.97
C ILE A 106 1.72 6.23 -2.12
N PHE A 107 1.76 5.66 -3.32
CA PHE A 107 2.12 6.33 -4.56
C PHE A 107 0.89 6.51 -5.45
N ASP A 108 0.88 7.62 -6.18
CA ASP A 108 -0.02 7.84 -7.30
C ASP A 108 0.71 7.66 -8.61
N ASN A 109 0.23 6.74 -9.45
CA ASN A 109 0.76 6.46 -10.79
C ASN A 109 -0.20 6.90 -11.90
N THR A 110 -1.05 7.90 -11.65
CA THR A 110 -2.01 8.45 -12.62
C THR A 110 -1.33 9.02 -13.86
N TRP A 111 -0.21 9.70 -13.66
CA TRP A 111 0.54 10.36 -14.72
C TRP A 111 1.71 9.51 -15.21
N PHE A 112 2.77 10.16 -15.72
CA PHE A 112 3.93 9.51 -16.29
C PHE A 112 4.78 8.75 -15.27
N GLU A 113 4.94 9.30 -14.07
CA GLU A 113 5.79 8.71 -13.03
C GLU A 113 5.02 8.52 -11.72
N PRO A 114 5.30 7.45 -10.95
CA PRO A 114 4.76 7.29 -9.62
C PRO A 114 5.24 8.41 -8.68
N VAL A 115 4.30 9.09 -8.06
CA VAL A 115 4.55 10.19 -7.14
C VAL A 115 4.16 9.77 -5.73
N LEU A 116 5.08 9.89 -4.76
CA LEU A 116 4.76 9.64 -3.36
C LEU A 116 3.73 10.65 -2.86
N GLN A 117 2.63 10.14 -2.31
CA GLN A 117 1.53 10.93 -1.77
C GLN A 117 1.56 10.93 -0.24
N LEU A 118 1.71 9.74 0.36
CA LEU A 118 1.76 9.55 1.80
C LEU A 118 2.89 8.60 2.19
N TRP A 119 3.57 8.91 3.29
CA TRP A 119 4.44 7.97 4.00
C TRP A 119 4.05 7.91 5.47
N ILE A 120 4.03 6.69 6.00
CA ILE A 120 3.63 6.39 7.36
C ILE A 120 4.65 5.42 7.94
N SER A 121 5.25 5.75 9.08
CA SER A 121 6.15 4.84 9.80
C SER A 121 6.03 5.05 11.31
N GLY A 122 5.45 4.08 12.01
CA GLY A 122 5.10 4.23 13.42
C GLY A 122 4.25 5.48 13.67
N THR A 123 4.81 6.46 14.38
CA THR A 123 4.20 7.76 14.71
C THR A 123 4.42 8.81 13.62
N HIS A 124 5.38 8.59 12.71
CA HIS A 124 5.69 9.53 11.64
C HIS A 124 4.66 9.46 10.53
N TYR A 125 4.28 10.64 10.05
CA TYR A 125 3.34 10.84 8.97
C TYR A 125 3.86 11.98 8.08
N LEU A 126 4.12 11.68 6.82
CA LEU A 126 4.41 12.69 5.81
C LEU A 126 3.38 12.63 4.70
N LYS A 127 2.99 13.82 4.25
CA LYS A 127 2.03 14.02 3.16
C LYS A 127 2.60 15.01 2.16
N ARG A 128 2.36 14.75 0.88
CA ARG A 128 2.62 15.70 -0.21
C ARG A 128 1.82 16.99 -0.01
N GLU A 129 2.42 18.16 -0.25
CA GLU A 129 1.75 19.46 -0.11
C GLU A 129 0.37 19.52 -0.78
N ARG A 130 0.27 18.98 -1.99
CA ARG A 130 -0.98 18.84 -2.75
C ARG A 130 -1.18 17.38 -3.13
N PRO A 131 -1.84 16.57 -2.27
CA PRO A 131 -2.07 15.17 -2.56
C PRO A 131 -3.18 15.03 -3.60
N SER A 132 -3.11 13.97 -4.40
CA SER A 132 -4.18 13.62 -5.34
C SER A 132 -5.50 13.38 -4.64
N GLU A 133 -6.62 13.73 -5.27
CA GLU A 133 -7.95 13.70 -4.63
C GLU A 133 -8.33 12.32 -4.08
N TRP A 134 -7.99 11.25 -4.80
CA TRP A 134 -8.28 9.87 -4.40
C TRP A 134 -7.55 9.43 -3.12
N ILE A 135 -6.53 10.18 -2.67
CA ILE A 135 -5.79 9.93 -1.43
C ILE A 135 -6.61 10.36 -0.21
N ARG A 136 -7.44 11.39 -0.32
CA ARG A 136 -8.20 11.97 0.80
C ARG A 136 -8.99 10.94 1.62
N PRO A 137 -9.83 10.07 1.03
CA PRO A 137 -10.57 9.08 1.82
C PRO A 137 -9.65 8.05 2.50
N ILE A 138 -8.47 7.77 1.92
CA ILE A 138 -7.48 6.86 2.52
C ILE A 138 -6.82 7.55 3.71
N GLU A 139 -6.36 8.78 3.54
CA GLU A 139 -5.80 9.62 4.61
C GLU A 139 -6.77 9.70 5.80
N GLN A 140 -8.02 10.06 5.54
CA GLN A 140 -9.05 10.15 6.59
C GLN A 140 -9.25 8.83 7.32
N ALA A 141 -9.34 7.72 6.58
CA ALA A 141 -9.51 6.39 7.17
C ALA A 141 -8.29 5.93 8.00
N ILE A 142 -7.09 6.39 7.64
CA ILE A 142 -5.85 6.12 8.38
C ILE A 142 -5.80 6.97 9.64
N LEU A 143 -6.04 8.28 9.54
CA LEU A 143 -6.04 9.20 10.68
C LEU A 143 -7.12 8.84 11.70
N ALA A 144 -8.33 8.49 11.25
CA ALA A 144 -9.42 8.06 12.13
C ALA A 144 -9.09 6.77 12.91
N ARG A 145 -8.30 5.86 12.32
CA ARG A 145 -7.81 4.64 13.00
C ARG A 145 -6.61 4.91 13.92
N LYS A 146 -5.94 6.04 13.73
CA LYS A 146 -4.75 6.49 14.45
C LYS A 146 -5.07 7.56 15.52
N LEU A 147 -6.32 7.73 15.94
CA LEU A 147 -6.74 8.59 17.07
C LEU A 147 -6.24 8.09 18.47
N ILE A 148 -5.03 7.53 18.53
CA ILE A 148 -4.15 7.53 19.70
C ILE A 148 -2.83 8.17 19.25
N PHE A 149 -2.92 9.42 18.79
CA PHE A 149 -1.79 10.34 18.61
C PHE A 149 -2.30 11.73 18.99
N GLU A 150 -2.72 11.89 20.25
CA GLU A 150 -2.65 13.20 20.88
C GLU A 150 -1.15 13.57 20.90
N ASP A 151 -0.76 14.61 20.14
CA ASP A 151 0.43 15.46 20.36
C ASP A 151 1.00 16.14 19.10
N PHE A 152 0.33 16.16 17.94
CA PHE A 152 0.81 16.99 16.83
C PHE A 152 -0.33 17.58 15.98
N LEU A 153 -1.03 18.57 16.54
CA LEU A 153 -1.42 19.75 15.77
C LEU A 153 -0.31 20.78 15.95
N PRO A 154 0.15 21.48 14.89
CA PRO A 154 1.05 22.61 15.11
C PRO A 154 0.30 23.61 15.99
N ALA A 155 0.85 23.91 17.17
CA ALA A 155 0.39 25.04 17.96
C ALA A 155 0.41 26.26 17.04
N ASP A 156 -0.72 26.92 16.96
CA ASP A 156 -0.97 28.06 16.08
C ASP A 156 0.22 29.03 16.15
N GLY A 157 0.86 29.23 15.01
CA GLY A 157 1.97 30.18 14.88
C GLY A 157 1.46 31.59 15.10
N HIS A 158 2.11 32.29 16.04
CA HIS A 158 2.05 33.74 16.20
C HIS A 158 2.45 34.49 14.92
#